data_AF-A0A8K0NEC3-F1
#
_entry.id   AF-A0A8K0NEC3-F1
#
_cell.length_a   1.000
_cell.length_b   1.000
_cell.length_c   1.000
_cell.angle_alpha   90.00
_cell.angle_beta   90.00
_cell.angle_gamma   90.00
#
_symmetry.space_group_name_H-M   'P 1'
#
loop_
_entity.id
_entity.type
_entity.pdbx_description
1 polymer ?
#
loop_
_entity_poly.entity_id
_entity_poly.type
_entity_poly.pdbx_seq_one_letter_code
_entity_poly.pdbx_strand_id
1 'polypeptide(L)'
;HLASRLVLALEDHPAPRPHPAALVLSGGVASNPFLRHVLRRTLDARGFPHLQLLAPPPALCTDNAAMIAWTGLEMFAAGWTSDLAVRPLGKWPLSIDGEDAILSMDGWLRR
;
A
#
# COMPACT_ATOMS: atom_id res chain seq x y z
N HIS A 1 3.22 -3.78 19.52
CA HIS A 1 3.23 -4.79 18.44
C HIS A 1 3.44 -4.16 17.05
N LEU A 2 2.57 -3.27 16.56
CA LEU A 2 2.72 -2.67 15.21
C LEU A 2 4.05 -1.93 15.00
N ALA A 3 4.40 -1.00 15.90
CA ALA A 3 5.62 -0.22 15.80
C ALA A 3 6.88 -1.10 15.75
N SER A 4 6.92 -2.15 16.57
CA SER A 4 8.03 -3.12 16.58
C SER A 4 8.14 -3.89 15.26
N ARG A 5 7.01 -4.32 14.68
CA ARG A 5 6.99 -5.03 13.39
C ARG A 5 7.39 -4.13 12.23
N LEU A 6 6.97 -2.87 12.26
CA LEU A 6 7.40 -1.87 11.29
C LEU A 6 8.92 -1.70 11.31
N VAL A 7 9.51 -1.56 12.50
CA VAL A 7 10.97 -1.41 12.63
C VAL A 7 11.70 -2.64 12.11
N LEU A 8 11.23 -3.84 12.46
CA LEU A 8 11.79 -5.07 11.91
C LEU A 8 11.72 -5.10 10.37
N ALA A 9 10.59 -4.68 9.77
CA ALA A 9 10.46 -4.64 8.32
C ALA A 9 11.32 -3.54 7.65
N LEU A 10 11.64 -2.47 8.38
CA LEU A 10 12.56 -1.43 7.91
C LEU A 10 14.02 -1.82 8.10
N GLU A 11 14.35 -2.65 9.08
CA GLU A 11 15.70 -3.18 9.30
C GLU A 11 15.99 -4.40 8.40
N ASP A 12 14.95 -5.21 8.12
CA ASP A 12 15.00 -6.35 7.22
C ASP A 12 14.98 -5.86 5.76
N HIS A 13 16.18 -5.62 5.23
CA HIS A 13 16.40 -5.17 3.86
C HIS A 13 16.87 -6.32 2.95
N PRO A 14 15.96 -7.12 2.37
CA PRO A 14 16.34 -7.95 1.23
C PRO A 14 16.73 -7.03 0.05
N ALA A 15 17.92 -7.24 -0.49
CA ALA A 15 18.57 -6.47 -1.57
C ALA A 15 17.67 -6.13 -2.79
N PRO A 16 18.06 -5.17 -3.65
CA PRO A 16 18.42 -3.78 -3.37
C PRO A 16 17.16 -2.92 -3.53
N ARG A 17 16.26 -2.92 -2.54
CA ARG A 17 15.13 -1.99 -2.54
C ARG A 17 15.59 -0.63 -2.00
N PRO A 18 15.31 0.49 -2.71
CA PRO A 18 15.65 1.80 -2.19
C PRO A 18 14.93 2.02 -0.85
N HIS A 19 15.60 2.70 0.08
CA HIS A 19 14.95 3.08 1.33
C HIS A 19 13.71 3.91 1.02
N PRO A 20 12.54 3.58 1.61
CA PRO A 20 11.33 4.34 1.36
C PRO A 20 11.51 5.77 1.87
N ALA A 21 11.08 6.75 1.07
CA ALA A 21 11.08 8.16 1.48
C ALA A 21 9.91 8.49 2.43
N ALA A 22 8.83 7.71 2.37
CA ALA A 22 7.63 7.91 3.17
C ALA A 22 6.99 6.60 3.62
N LEU A 23 6.38 6.64 4.80
CA LEU A 23 5.46 5.66 5.33
C LEU A 23 4.05 6.24 5.31
N VAL A 24 3.16 5.62 4.54
CA VAL A 24 1.75 6.02 4.45
C VAL A 24 0.91 5.16 5.38
N LEU A 25 0.15 5.82 6.27
CA LEU A 25 -0.83 5.19 7.15
C LEU A 25 -2.23 5.46 6.59
N SER A 26 -2.88 4.44 6.05
CA SER A 26 -4.28 4.48 5.60
C SER A 26 -5.13 3.49 6.40
N GLY A 27 -6.46 3.58 6.25
CA GLY A 27 -7.42 2.78 7.03
C GLY A 27 -8.02 3.56 8.21
N GLY A 28 -9.15 3.09 8.73
CA GLY A 28 -9.87 3.78 9.81
C GLY A 28 -9.02 4.03 11.07
N VAL A 29 -8.14 3.09 11.42
CA VAL A 29 -7.25 3.21 12.59
C VAL A 29 -6.11 4.21 12.36
N ALA A 30 -5.72 4.49 11.11
CA ALA A 30 -4.68 5.48 10.79
C ALA A 30 -5.09 6.91 11.15
N SER A 31 -6.40 7.18 11.21
CA SER A 31 -6.94 8.46 11.68
C SER A 31 -6.63 8.72 13.16
N ASN A 32 -6.26 7.70 13.94
CA ASN A 32 -5.92 7.84 15.35
C ASN A 32 -4.61 8.67 15.56
N PRO A 33 -4.69 9.87 16.17
CA PRO A 33 -3.51 10.71 16.37
C PRO A 33 -2.48 10.11 17.32
N PHE A 34 -2.91 9.33 18.31
CA PHE A 34 -2.01 8.65 19.24
C PHE A 34 -1.15 7.62 18.52
N LEU A 35 -1.73 6.88 17.57
CA LEU A 35 -0.98 5.92 16.75
C LEU A 35 0.15 6.63 15.98
N ARG A 36 -0.17 7.75 15.33
CA ARG A 36 0.84 8.54 14.59
C ARG A 36 1.95 9.04 15.50
N HIS A 37 1.61 9.53 16.69
CA HIS A 37 2.59 9.98 17.68
C HIS A 37 3.54 8.85 18.09
N VAL A 38 3.01 7.67 18.45
CA VAL A 38 3.81 6.51 18.85
C VAL A 38 4.73 6.05 17.72
N LEU A 39 4.23 6.00 16.49
CA LEU A 39 5.03 5.59 15.33
C LEU A 39 6.15 6.58 15.03
N ARG A 40 5.86 7.89 15.02
CA ARG A 40 6.88 8.93 14.83
C ARG A 40 7.99 8.84 15.87
N ARG A 41 7.63 8.80 17.16
CA ARG A 41 8.61 8.68 18.27
C ARG A 41 9.46 7.41 18.16
N THR A 42 8.84 6.31 17.74
CA THR A 42 9.56 5.04 17.55
C THR A 42 10.56 5.14 16.39
N LEU A 43 10.13 5.69 15.25
CA LEU A 43 10.99 5.88 14.08
C LEU A 43 12.17 6.82 14.39
N ASP A 44 11.94 7.90 15.13
CA ASP A 44 13.00 8.81 15.58
C ASP A 44 14.03 8.08 16.45
N ALA A 45 13.56 7.32 17.45
CA ALA A 45 14.43 6.58 18.36
C ALA A 45 15.20 5.43 17.69
N ARG A 46 14.73 4.96 16.52
CA ARG A 46 15.32 3.84 15.77
C ARG A 46 16.17 4.28 14.57
N GLY A 47 16.44 5.59 14.42
CA GLY A 47 17.32 6.08 13.36
C GLY A 47 16.64 6.32 12.01
N PHE A 48 15.31 6.43 11.98
CA PHE A 48 14.52 6.76 10.78
C PHE A 48 13.86 8.16 10.84
N PRO A 49 14.55 9.25 11.26
CA PRO A 49 13.95 10.59 11.31
C PRO A 49 13.62 11.14 9.92
N HIS A 50 14.30 10.65 8.88
CA HIS A 50 14.12 11.07 7.48
C HIS A 50 12.83 10.52 6.84
N LEU A 51 12.27 9.43 7.37
CA LEU A 51 11.08 8.79 6.83
C LEU A 51 9.84 9.66 7.10
N GLN A 52 9.21 10.18 6.06
CA GLN A 52 7.99 10.97 6.23
C GLN A 52 6.83 10.10 6.69
N LEU A 53 6.06 10.55 7.69
CA LEU A 53 4.85 9.85 8.14
C LEU A 53 3.62 10.55 7.58
N LEU A 54 3.00 9.96 6.57
CA LEU A 54 1.86 10.53 5.86
C LEU A 54 0.58 9.81 6.28
N ALA A 55 -0.50 10.57 6.47
CA ALA A 55 -1.84 10.03 6.67
C ALA A 55 -2.81 10.79 5.77
N PRO A 56 -3.55 10.11 4.86
CA PRO A 56 -4.55 10.77 4.04
C PRO A 56 -5.68 11.40 4.88
N PRO A 57 -6.47 12.31 4.31
CA PRO A 57 -7.71 12.79 4.92
C PRO A 57 -8.62 11.62 5.34
N PRO A 58 -9.31 11.69 6.50
CA PRO A 58 -10.12 10.58 7.00
C PRO A 58 -11.17 10.05 6.01
N ALA A 59 -11.76 10.93 5.19
CA ALA A 59 -12.73 10.56 4.17
C ALA A 59 -12.16 9.65 3.06
N LEU A 60 -10.83 9.66 2.87
CA LEU A 60 -10.12 8.80 1.93
C LEU A 60 -9.52 7.54 2.59
N CYS A 61 -9.55 7.45 3.92
CA CYS A 61 -9.00 6.33 4.68
C CYS A 61 -9.99 5.16 4.85
N THR A 62 -11.27 5.36 4.59
CA THR A 62 -12.30 4.30 4.60
C THR A 62 -12.57 3.80 3.18
N ASP A 63 -13.08 2.59 3.03
CA ASP A 63 -13.45 2.03 1.72
C ASP A 63 -14.40 2.97 0.99
N ASN A 64 -14.00 3.42 -0.21
CA ASN A 64 -14.73 4.40 -0.98
C ASN A 64 -14.57 4.14 -2.49
N ALA A 65 -15.49 4.66 -3.31
CA ALA A 65 -15.41 4.48 -4.76
C ALA A 65 -14.25 5.25 -5.41
N ALA A 66 -13.75 6.31 -4.77
CA ALA A 66 -12.68 7.14 -5.32
C ALA A 66 -11.34 6.40 -5.39
N MET A 67 -11.00 5.57 -4.39
CA MET A 67 -9.77 4.76 -4.44
C MET A 67 -9.82 3.70 -5.55
N ILE A 68 -11.00 3.14 -5.83
CA ILE A 68 -11.21 2.19 -6.93
C ILE A 68 -11.06 2.90 -8.27
N ALA A 69 -11.70 4.07 -8.43
CA ALA A 69 -11.62 4.87 -9.64
C ALA A 69 -10.18 5.34 -9.93
N TRP A 70 -9.46 5.81 -8.91
CA TRP A 70 -8.06 6.23 -9.05
C TRP A 70 -7.16 5.07 -9.47
N THR A 71 -7.29 3.92 -8.82
CA THR A 71 -6.52 2.71 -9.18
C THR A 71 -6.82 2.30 -10.62
N GLY A 72 -8.08 2.31 -11.03
CA GLY A 72 -8.47 2.00 -12.42
C GLY A 72 -7.90 2.99 -13.44
N LEU A 73 -7.83 4.28 -13.10
CA LEU A 73 -7.23 5.31 -13.96
C LEU A 73 -5.72 5.09 -14.14
N GLU A 74 -4.99 4.84 -13.04
CA GLU A 74 -3.56 4.53 -13.07
C GLU A 74 -3.27 3.27 -13.92
N MET A 75 -4.07 2.22 -13.73
CA MET A 75 -3.95 0.99 -14.52
C MET A 75 -4.26 1.22 -16.00
N PHE A 76 -5.31 1.98 -16.31
CA PHE A 76 -5.67 2.33 -17.69
C PHE A 76 -4.57 3.14 -18.38
N ALA A 77 -4.00 4.13 -17.68
CA ALA A 77 -2.88 4.92 -18.17
C ALA A 77 -1.62 4.06 -18.41
N ALA A 78 -1.43 2.99 -17.63
CA ALA A 78 -0.39 1.99 -17.82
C ALA A 78 -0.72 0.95 -18.92
N GLY A 79 -1.84 1.10 -19.63
CA GLY A 79 -2.25 0.25 -20.75
C GLY A 79 -3.07 -0.99 -20.36
N TRP A 80 -3.47 -1.13 -19.09
CA TRP A 80 -4.25 -2.26 -18.62
C TRP A 80 -5.76 -2.01 -18.69
N THR A 81 -6.49 -3.02 -19.15
CA THR A 81 -7.95 -3.08 -19.12
C THR A 81 -8.39 -4.48 -18.71
N SER A 82 -9.65 -4.64 -18.32
CA SER A 82 -10.20 -5.95 -18.01
C SER A 82 -11.18 -6.40 -19.09
N ASP A 83 -11.21 -7.71 -19.36
CA ASP A 83 -12.20 -8.34 -20.23
C ASP A 83 -13.62 -8.21 -19.64
N LEU A 84 -14.65 -8.18 -20.50
CA LEU A 84 -16.04 -8.02 -20.04
C LEU A 84 -16.59 -9.26 -19.33
N ALA A 85 -15.95 -10.42 -19.45
CA ALA A 85 -16.28 -11.65 -18.76
C ALA A 85 -15.63 -11.78 -17.38
N VAL A 86 -15.03 -10.72 -16.82
CA VAL A 86 -14.47 -10.75 -15.46
C VAL A 86 -15.49 -11.27 -14.44
N ARG A 87 -14.96 -11.94 -13.40
CA ARG A 87 -15.74 -12.54 -12.32
C ARG A 87 -15.17 -12.07 -10.97
N PRO A 88 -16.00 -12.02 -9.92
CA PRO A 88 -15.51 -11.72 -8.59
C PRO A 88 -14.54 -12.81 -8.12
N LEU A 89 -13.41 -12.38 -7.55
CA LEU A 89 -12.40 -13.25 -6.96
C LEU A 89 -12.42 -13.09 -5.44
N GLY A 90 -12.78 -14.16 -4.71
CA GLY A 90 -12.84 -14.12 -3.25
C GLY A 90 -11.46 -14.05 -2.57
N LYS A 91 -10.42 -14.48 -3.28
CA LYS A 91 -9.01 -14.34 -2.88
C LYS A 91 -8.26 -13.77 -4.07
N TRP A 92 -7.77 -12.54 -3.93
CA TRP A 92 -7.00 -11.88 -4.96
C TRP A 92 -5.57 -11.64 -4.46
N PRO A 93 -4.55 -12.19 -5.12
CA PRO A 93 -3.16 -11.84 -4.82
C PRO A 93 -2.86 -10.34 -4.95
N LEU A 94 -1.94 -9.86 -4.12
CA LEU A 94 -1.41 -8.48 -4.14
C LEU A 94 0.10 -8.43 -4.42
N SER A 95 0.78 -9.57 -4.65
CA SER A 95 2.19 -9.50 -5.00
C SER A 95 2.37 -8.87 -6.39
N ILE A 96 3.52 -8.24 -6.59
CA ILE A 96 3.85 -7.57 -7.85
C ILE A 96 4.45 -8.58 -8.84
N ASP A 97 5.21 -9.54 -8.31
CA ASP A 97 5.96 -10.54 -9.07
C ASP A 97 5.60 -11.96 -8.60
N GLY A 98 5.86 -12.94 -9.47
CA GLY A 98 5.63 -14.37 -9.23
C GLY A 98 4.34 -14.91 -9.85
N GLU A 99 4.07 -16.19 -9.63
CA GLU A 99 2.87 -16.86 -10.16
C GLU A 99 1.58 -16.31 -9.51
N ASP A 100 1.66 -15.86 -8.26
CA ASP A 100 0.57 -15.24 -7.49
C ASP A 100 0.60 -13.70 -7.57
N ALA A 101 0.92 -13.11 -8.72
CA ALA A 101 0.93 -11.66 -8.89
C ALA A 101 -0.46 -11.07 -9.17
N ILE A 102 -0.69 -9.80 -8.81
CA ILE A 102 -1.96 -9.11 -9.10
C ILE A 102 -2.28 -9.10 -10.61
N LEU A 103 -1.25 -9.04 -11.45
CA LEU A 103 -1.34 -9.01 -12.91
C LEU A 103 -1.26 -10.40 -13.57
N SER A 104 -1.01 -11.49 -12.81
CA SER A 104 -0.99 -12.85 -13.37
C SER A 104 -2.39 -13.47 -13.49
N MET A 105 -3.41 -12.81 -12.94
CA MET A 105 -4.80 -13.26 -13.00
C MET A 105 -5.39 -13.19 -14.42
N ASP A 106 -6.24 -14.15 -14.74
CA ASP A 106 -6.99 -14.14 -16.00
C ASP A 106 -7.89 -12.91 -16.12
N GLY A 107 -8.10 -12.46 -17.36
CA GLY A 107 -9.00 -11.35 -17.69
C GLY A 107 -8.33 -9.98 -17.84
N TRP A 108 -7.01 -9.88 -17.60
CA TRP A 108 -6.25 -8.68 -17.96
C TRP A 108 -5.97 -8.61 -19.47
N LEU A 109 -6.20 -7.43 -20.05
CA LEU A 109 -5.91 -7.10 -21.43
C LEU A 109 -4.93 -5.93 -21.45
N ARG A 110 -3.88 -6.03 -22.27
CA ARG A 110 -2.90 -4.96 -22.46
C ARG A 110 -3.09 -4.31 -23.83
N ARG A 111 -3.29 -3.00 -23.84
CA ARG A 111 -3.38 -2.17 -25.04
C ARG A 111 -2.02 -1.73 -25.54
#